data_AF-A0A8T6A7P2-F1
#
_entry.id   AF-A0A8T6A7P2-F1
#
_cell.length_a   1.000
_cell.length_b   1.000
_cell.length_c   1.000
_cell.angle_alpha   90.00
_cell.angle_beta   90.00
_cell.angle_gamma   90.00
#
_symmetry.space_group_name_H-M   'P 1'
#
loop_
_entity.id
_entity.type
_entity.pdbx_description
1 polymer ?
#
loop_
_entity_poly.entity_id
_entity_poly.type
_entity_poly.pdbx_seq_one_letter_code
_entity_poly.pdbx_strand_id
1 'polypeptide(L)'
;DINEGADWASSLAVIDDVDHFLFDGDGLGAGLRRQITDYFSGKKVTVTMFKGSESPFDEDAPYQAGAWTDEVVQGDNVRTIGDVFRNKRAQFYYTLADRLYRTYRAVEHGEYADPDEMLSFDKEAIGENILNKLFAELTQIQRKFNGNGKLELMTKVEMKQKLGIPSPNLADALMMCMHCPALVREETEIYVPSSSGW
;
A
#
# COMPACT_ATOMS: atom_id res chain seq x y z
N ASP A 1 -16.51 1.18 18.12
CA ASP A 1 -17.08 0.19 17.18
C ASP A 1 -16.50 0.40 15.77
N ILE A 2 -16.64 -0.55 14.85
CA ILE A 2 -16.09 -0.47 13.49
C ILE A 2 -16.67 0.70 12.69
N ASN A 3 -17.95 1.01 12.88
CA ASN A 3 -18.60 2.15 12.23
C ASN A 3 -18.01 3.48 12.72
N GLU A 4 -17.75 3.62 14.01
CA GLU A 4 -17.10 4.83 14.58
C GLU A 4 -15.68 5.01 14.02
N GLY A 5 -14.93 3.91 13.85
CA GLY A 5 -13.61 3.95 13.23
C GLY A 5 -13.65 4.41 11.76
N ALA A 6 -14.68 4.00 11.02
CA ALA A 6 -14.90 4.44 9.64
C ALA A 6 -15.26 5.93 9.56
N ASP A 7 -16.12 6.42 10.45
CA ASP A 7 -16.47 7.85 10.53
C ASP A 7 -15.25 8.69 10.91
N TRP A 8 -14.46 8.23 11.88
CA TRP A 8 -13.23 8.89 12.29
C TRP A 8 -12.23 9.01 11.14
N ALA A 9 -11.92 7.90 10.45
CA ALA A 9 -10.99 7.91 9.32
C ALA A 9 -11.50 8.77 8.15
N SER A 10 -12.81 8.72 7.87
CA SER A 10 -13.41 9.55 6.82
C SER A 10 -13.37 11.04 7.17
N SER A 11 -13.51 11.39 8.45
CA SER A 11 -13.39 12.78 8.92
C SER A 11 -11.97 13.31 8.80
N LEU A 12 -10.96 12.49 9.10
CA LEU A 12 -9.55 12.85 8.92
C LEU A 12 -9.23 13.08 7.45
N ALA A 13 -9.69 12.19 6.56
CA ALA A 13 -9.51 12.34 5.13
C ALA A 13 -10.11 13.64 4.55
N VAL A 14 -11.20 14.15 5.14
CA VAL A 14 -11.76 15.46 4.77
C VAL A 14 -10.91 16.61 5.31
N ILE A 15 -10.35 16.49 6.52
CA ILE A 15 -9.46 17.49 7.10
C ILE A 15 -8.15 17.58 6.29
N ASP A 16 -7.65 16.43 5.85
CA ASP A 16 -6.43 16.31 5.06
C ASP A 16 -6.64 16.58 3.55
N ASP A 17 -7.87 16.91 3.16
CA ASP A 17 -8.28 17.24 1.77
C ASP A 17 -7.81 16.22 0.73
N VAL A 18 -8.06 14.93 0.99
CA VAL A 18 -7.53 13.85 0.14
C VAL A 18 -8.32 13.64 -1.15
N ASP A 19 -7.63 13.34 -2.25
CA ASP A 19 -8.26 12.91 -3.51
C ASP A 19 -8.64 11.40 -3.50
N HIS A 20 -7.88 10.60 -2.74
CA HIS A 20 -8.00 9.15 -2.72
C HIS A 20 -8.08 8.61 -1.29
N PHE A 21 -9.13 7.83 -1.02
CA PHE A 21 -9.36 7.17 0.25
C PHE A 21 -9.39 5.65 0.06
N LEU A 22 -8.50 4.93 0.76
CA LEU A 22 -8.42 3.47 0.76
C LEU A 22 -8.69 2.90 2.14
N PHE A 23 -9.34 1.74 2.20
CA PHE A 23 -9.57 1.01 3.46
C PHE A 23 -9.46 -0.51 3.28
N ASP A 24 -9.01 -1.22 4.33
CA ASP A 24 -8.87 -2.68 4.33
C ASP A 24 -10.25 -3.38 4.34
N GLY A 25 -10.54 -4.09 3.26
CA GLY A 25 -11.77 -4.86 3.05
C GLY A 25 -11.61 -6.38 3.15
N ASP A 26 -10.43 -6.91 3.52
CA ASP A 26 -10.23 -8.36 3.65
C ASP A 26 -10.88 -8.94 4.91
N GLY A 27 -11.19 -8.10 5.89
CA GLY A 27 -11.74 -8.49 7.19
C GLY A 27 -13.06 -7.80 7.51
N LEU A 28 -13.14 -7.29 8.74
CA LEU A 28 -14.36 -6.61 9.24
C LEU A 28 -14.75 -5.39 8.39
N GLY A 29 -13.79 -4.76 7.71
CA GLY A 29 -14.04 -3.61 6.83
C GLY A 29 -14.82 -3.94 5.55
N ALA A 30 -15.03 -5.21 5.21
CA ALA A 30 -15.80 -5.61 4.02
C ALA A 30 -17.21 -4.99 3.97
N GLY A 31 -17.84 -4.76 5.13
CA GLY A 31 -19.17 -4.16 5.25
C GLY A 31 -19.20 -2.62 5.22
N LEU A 32 -18.05 -1.94 5.21
CA LEU A 32 -17.98 -0.48 5.38
C LEU A 32 -18.19 0.32 4.09
N ARG A 33 -18.21 -0.33 2.93
CA ARG A 33 -18.27 0.36 1.62
C ARG A 33 -19.38 1.41 1.58
N ARG A 34 -20.62 1.01 1.94
CA ARG A 34 -21.78 1.90 1.89
C ARG A 34 -21.62 3.12 2.80
N GLN A 35 -21.19 2.90 4.05
CA GLN A 35 -21.00 3.99 5.01
C GLN A 35 -19.97 5.01 4.50
N ILE A 36 -18.83 4.51 4.02
CA ILE A 36 -17.74 5.36 3.54
C ILE A 36 -18.15 6.11 2.26
N THR A 37 -18.80 5.44 1.29
CA THR A 37 -19.29 6.11 0.08
C THR A 37 -20.38 7.14 0.38
N ASP A 38 -21.28 6.85 1.32
CA ASP A 38 -22.32 7.79 1.74
C ASP A 38 -21.67 9.04 2.39
N TYR A 39 -20.60 8.87 3.19
CA TYR A 39 -19.85 9.96 3.81
C TYR A 39 -19.19 10.91 2.79
N PHE A 40 -18.61 10.35 1.74
CA PHE A 40 -17.96 11.10 0.66
C PHE A 40 -18.92 11.57 -0.44
N SER A 41 -20.22 11.32 -0.32
CA SER A 41 -21.21 11.79 -1.29
C SER A 41 -21.13 13.30 -1.50
N GLY A 42 -21.07 13.71 -2.78
CA GLY A 42 -20.90 15.10 -3.20
C GLY A 42 -19.48 15.67 -3.08
N LYS A 43 -18.49 14.89 -2.63
CA LYS A 43 -17.07 15.28 -2.57
C LYS A 43 -16.29 14.62 -3.71
N LYS A 44 -15.23 15.27 -4.19
CA LYS A 44 -14.34 14.73 -5.22
C LYS A 44 -13.29 13.77 -4.62
N VAL A 45 -13.76 12.78 -3.85
CA VAL A 45 -12.88 11.78 -3.21
C VAL A 45 -13.19 10.40 -3.77
N THR A 46 -12.17 9.72 -4.28
CA THR A 46 -12.31 8.33 -4.71
C THR A 46 -12.26 7.40 -3.51
N VAL A 47 -13.15 6.40 -3.47
CA VAL A 47 -13.20 5.41 -2.39
C VAL A 47 -12.85 4.05 -2.93
N THR A 48 -11.73 3.49 -2.48
CA THR A 48 -11.25 2.16 -2.90
C THR A 48 -11.22 1.21 -1.71
N MET A 49 -11.91 0.08 -1.83
CA MET A 49 -11.75 -1.03 -0.91
C MET A 49 -10.48 -1.81 -1.29
N PHE A 50 -9.48 -1.79 -0.42
CA PHE A 50 -8.23 -2.52 -0.60
C PHE A 50 -8.37 -3.94 -0.06
N LYS A 51 -8.03 -4.93 -0.87
CA LYS A 51 -8.01 -6.34 -0.46
C LYS A 51 -6.62 -6.90 -0.73
N GLY A 52 -5.80 -6.91 0.32
CA GLY A 52 -4.40 -7.35 0.28
C GLY A 52 -4.22 -8.81 -0.10
N SER A 53 -5.27 -9.62 0.03
CA SER A 53 -5.32 -11.03 -0.36
C SER A 53 -5.46 -11.26 -1.88
N GLU A 54 -5.90 -10.27 -2.65
CA GLU A 54 -6.09 -10.37 -4.10
C GLU A 54 -4.75 -10.45 -4.85
N SER A 55 -4.80 -11.00 -6.08
CA SER A 55 -3.67 -10.96 -7.02
C SER A 55 -3.12 -9.54 -7.16
N PRO A 56 -1.81 -9.38 -7.45
CA PRO A 56 -1.20 -8.07 -7.63
C PRO A 56 -1.99 -7.18 -8.59
N PHE A 57 -1.99 -5.89 -8.33
CA PHE A 57 -2.50 -4.93 -9.29
C PHE A 57 -1.61 -4.95 -10.54
N ASP A 58 -2.25 -4.97 -11.72
CA ASP A 58 -1.58 -5.04 -13.02
C ASP A 58 -0.65 -6.26 -13.16
N GLU A 59 -1.12 -7.45 -12.73
CA GLU A 59 -0.28 -8.64 -12.60
C GLU A 59 0.38 -9.13 -13.89
N ASP A 60 -0.21 -8.83 -15.06
CA ASP A 60 0.35 -9.20 -16.36
C ASP A 60 1.37 -8.18 -16.91
N ALA A 61 1.50 -7.01 -16.27
CA ALA A 61 2.47 -6.02 -16.69
C ALA A 61 3.92 -6.46 -16.42
N PRO A 62 4.88 -6.04 -17.26
CA PRO A 62 6.30 -6.23 -17.00
C PRO A 62 6.71 -5.75 -15.61
N TYR A 63 7.39 -6.61 -14.84
CA TYR A 63 7.99 -6.19 -13.59
C TYR A 63 9.19 -5.27 -13.88
N GLN A 64 9.08 -4.01 -13.46
CA GLN A 64 10.21 -3.10 -13.40
C GLN A 64 10.98 -3.37 -12.11
N ALA A 65 12.31 -3.56 -12.21
CA ALA A 65 13.12 -3.91 -11.04
C ALA A 65 12.96 -2.88 -9.91
N GLY A 66 12.66 -3.40 -8.72
CA GLY A 66 12.76 -2.63 -7.49
C GLY A 66 14.21 -2.30 -7.15
N ALA A 67 14.42 -1.40 -6.20
CA ALA A 67 15.75 -0.96 -5.80
C ALA A 67 16.57 -2.07 -5.10
N TRP A 68 15.92 -3.21 -4.79
CA TRP A 68 16.49 -4.39 -4.13
C TRP A 68 16.74 -5.59 -5.05
N THR A 69 16.39 -5.52 -6.34
CA THR A 69 16.49 -6.68 -7.25
C THR A 69 17.32 -6.37 -8.48
N ASP A 70 18.44 -7.08 -8.65
CA ASP A 70 19.42 -6.84 -9.71
C ASP A 70 19.05 -7.43 -11.08
N GLU A 71 17.96 -8.19 -11.22
CA GLU A 71 17.68 -8.93 -12.45
C GLU A 71 16.37 -8.48 -13.13
N VAL A 72 16.47 -7.45 -13.96
CA VAL A 72 15.55 -7.28 -15.10
C VAL A 72 15.96 -8.32 -16.14
N VAL A 73 15.18 -9.40 -16.29
CA VAL A 73 15.38 -10.34 -17.40
C VAL A 73 14.90 -9.66 -18.67
N GLN A 74 15.83 -9.28 -19.55
CA GLN A 74 15.52 -8.73 -20.88
C GLN A 74 15.34 -9.86 -21.90
N GLY A 75 14.42 -9.68 -22.87
CA GLY A 75 14.12 -10.64 -23.93
C GLY A 75 12.70 -11.22 -23.84
N ASP A 76 12.44 -12.37 -24.46
CA ASP A 76 11.10 -12.98 -24.53
C ASP A 76 10.59 -13.56 -23.19
N ASN A 77 11.42 -13.53 -22.13
CA ASN A 77 11.11 -14.02 -20.78
C ASN A 77 11.03 -12.86 -19.76
N VAL A 78 10.31 -11.79 -20.09
CA VAL A 78 10.06 -10.71 -19.13
C VAL A 78 9.19 -11.24 -18.00
N ARG A 79 9.69 -11.18 -16.75
CA ARG A 79 8.89 -11.51 -15.57
C ARG A 79 7.77 -10.51 -15.41
N THR A 80 6.55 -10.98 -15.14
CA THR A 80 5.42 -10.09 -14.84
C THR A 80 5.37 -9.73 -13.35
N ILE A 81 4.58 -8.72 -12.99
CA ILE A 81 4.31 -8.38 -11.59
C ILE A 81 3.71 -9.59 -10.85
N GLY A 82 2.84 -10.34 -11.53
CA GLY A 82 2.20 -11.57 -11.04
C GLY A 82 3.20 -12.70 -10.79
N ASP A 83 4.28 -12.78 -11.57
CA ASP A 83 5.36 -13.75 -11.33
C ASP A 83 6.17 -13.42 -10.08
N VAL A 84 6.30 -12.12 -9.75
CA VAL A 84 7.12 -11.64 -8.64
C VAL A 84 6.36 -11.63 -7.33
N PHE A 85 5.13 -11.11 -7.29
CA PHE A 85 4.37 -10.93 -6.05
C PHE A 85 3.24 -11.94 -5.93
N ARG A 86 3.02 -12.46 -4.72
CA ARG A 86 1.85 -13.33 -4.47
C ARG A 86 0.53 -12.56 -4.51
N ASN A 87 0.50 -11.35 -3.97
CA ASN A 87 -0.72 -10.59 -3.74
C ASN A 87 -0.45 -9.08 -3.58
N LYS A 88 -1.51 -8.26 -3.57
CA LYS A 88 -1.42 -6.80 -3.39
C LYS A 88 -0.68 -6.42 -2.10
N ARG A 89 -0.90 -7.14 -1.00
CA ARG A 89 -0.18 -6.89 0.26
C ARG A 89 1.33 -6.93 0.04
N ALA A 90 1.83 -7.96 -0.65
CA ALA A 90 3.26 -8.06 -0.94
C ALA A 90 3.69 -6.91 -1.87
N GLN A 91 3.01 -6.72 -3.01
CA GLN A 91 3.35 -5.70 -4.00
C GLN A 91 3.54 -4.30 -3.38
N PHE A 92 2.58 -3.82 -2.59
CA PHE A 92 2.61 -2.46 -2.06
C PHE A 92 3.54 -2.30 -0.85
N TYR A 93 3.79 -3.35 -0.07
CA TYR A 93 4.86 -3.30 0.94
C TYR A 93 6.25 -3.25 0.32
N TYR A 94 6.48 -3.95 -0.78
CA TYR A 94 7.75 -3.82 -1.51
C TYR A 94 7.87 -2.46 -2.20
N THR A 95 6.76 -1.90 -2.71
CA THR A 95 6.73 -0.51 -3.21
C THR A 95 7.14 0.48 -2.12
N LEU A 96 6.61 0.32 -0.90
CA LEU A 96 7.01 1.11 0.27
C LEU A 96 8.51 0.93 0.57
N ALA A 97 9.00 -0.30 0.61
CA ALA A 97 10.40 -0.61 0.90
C ALA A 97 11.36 -0.06 -0.17
N ASP A 98 10.97 -0.06 -1.45
CA ASP A 98 11.73 0.54 -2.55
C ASP A 98 11.88 2.05 -2.36
N ARG A 99 10.77 2.76 -2.08
CA ARG A 99 10.79 4.21 -1.83
C ARG A 99 11.67 4.57 -0.64
N LEU A 100 11.54 3.83 0.47
CA LEU A 100 12.36 4.04 1.66
C LEU A 100 13.84 3.80 1.40
N TYR A 101 14.18 2.77 0.62
CA TYR A 101 15.57 2.48 0.28
C TYR A 101 16.17 3.54 -0.64
N ARG A 102 15.43 4.00 -1.65
CA ARG A 102 15.83 5.13 -2.51
C ARG A 102 16.09 6.38 -1.68
N THR A 103 15.18 6.72 -0.75
CA THR A 103 15.41 7.84 0.18
C THR A 103 16.68 7.64 1.00
N TYR A 104 16.90 6.44 1.56
CA TYR A 104 18.10 6.13 2.34
C TYR A 104 19.38 6.30 1.52
N ARG A 105 19.42 5.78 0.28
CA ARG A 105 20.56 5.92 -0.63
C ARG A 105 20.82 7.38 -1.00
N ALA A 106 19.76 8.16 -1.24
CA ALA A 106 19.89 9.58 -1.53
C ALA A 106 20.44 10.39 -0.34
N VAL A 107 19.92 10.16 0.86
CA VAL A 107 20.30 10.91 2.05
C VAL A 107 21.68 10.51 2.57
N GLU A 108 21.95 9.21 2.70
CA GLU A 108 23.17 8.72 3.37
C GLU A 108 24.34 8.51 2.41
N HIS A 109 24.08 8.28 1.12
CA HIS A 109 25.11 7.97 0.12
C HIS A 109 25.19 9.01 -1.01
N GLY A 110 24.31 10.02 -1.02
CA GLY A 110 24.31 11.08 -2.04
C GLY A 110 23.92 10.61 -3.44
N GLU A 111 23.27 9.44 -3.55
CA GLU A 111 22.82 8.89 -4.83
C GLU A 111 21.52 9.57 -5.26
N TYR A 112 21.51 10.24 -6.41
CA TYR A 112 20.30 10.89 -6.90
C TYR A 112 19.17 9.87 -7.06
N ALA A 113 18.01 10.20 -6.48
CA ALA A 113 16.74 9.53 -6.72
C ALA A 113 15.68 10.60 -7.00
N ASP A 114 14.77 10.29 -7.91
CA ASP A 114 13.62 11.16 -8.19
C ASP A 114 12.74 11.28 -6.92
N PRO A 115 12.38 12.48 -6.44
CA PRO A 115 11.47 12.66 -5.32
C PRO A 115 10.14 11.90 -5.46
N ASP A 116 9.63 11.71 -6.68
CA ASP A 116 8.40 10.96 -6.92
C ASP A 116 8.55 9.45 -6.65
N GLU A 117 9.79 8.96 -6.65
CA GLU A 117 10.17 7.58 -6.30
C GLU A 117 10.69 7.45 -4.86
N MET A 118 10.69 8.52 -4.08
CA MET A 118 11.09 8.52 -2.68
C MET A 118 9.88 8.55 -1.74
N LEU A 119 10.16 8.43 -0.45
CA LEU A 119 9.21 8.70 0.62
C LEU A 119 9.92 9.42 1.77
N SER A 120 9.30 10.50 2.25
CA SER A 120 9.76 11.27 3.41
C SER A 120 8.67 11.30 4.48
N PHE A 121 9.08 11.33 5.75
CA PHE A 121 8.17 11.47 6.89
C PHE A 121 8.30 12.88 7.48
N ASP A 122 7.24 13.68 7.38
CA ASP A 122 7.18 14.97 8.06
C ASP A 122 7.01 14.75 9.57
N LYS A 123 8.12 14.84 10.31
CA LYS A 123 8.14 14.61 11.75
C LYS A 123 7.31 15.64 12.52
N GLU A 124 7.24 16.89 12.05
CA GLU A 124 6.50 17.96 12.75
C GLU A 124 5.00 17.76 12.56
N ALA A 125 4.56 17.49 11.33
CA ALA A 125 3.15 17.26 11.03
C ALA A 125 2.62 15.97 11.66
N ILE A 126 3.38 14.87 11.60
CA ILE A 126 2.92 13.55 12.07
C ILE A 126 3.09 13.40 13.60
N GLY A 127 4.13 14.04 14.16
CA GLY A 127 4.49 13.92 15.56
C GLY A 127 5.30 12.67 15.90
N GLU A 128 6.31 12.84 16.76
CA GLU A 128 7.30 11.83 17.10
C GLU A 128 6.71 10.54 17.70
N ASN A 129 5.65 10.65 18.50
CA ASN A 129 5.02 9.48 19.13
C ASN A 129 4.36 8.55 18.11
N ILE A 130 3.76 9.10 17.05
CA ILE A 130 3.13 8.31 16.00
C ILE A 130 4.20 7.72 15.08
N LEU A 131 5.23 8.50 14.73
CA LEU A 131 6.38 8.01 13.96
C LEU A 131 7.05 6.80 14.62
N ASN A 132 7.32 6.88 15.93
CA ASN A 132 7.98 5.79 16.65
C ASN A 132 7.14 4.50 16.66
N LYS A 133 5.82 4.62 16.79
CA LYS A 133 4.91 3.47 16.70
C LYS A 133 4.90 2.88 15.28
N LEU A 134 4.81 3.73 14.27
CA LEU A 134 4.85 3.33 12.87
C LEU A 134 6.15 2.58 12.55
N PHE A 135 7.31 3.11 12.96
CA PHE A 135 8.60 2.47 12.69
C PHE A 135 8.77 1.15 13.44
N ALA A 136 8.26 1.06 14.68
CA ALA A 136 8.24 -0.20 15.43
C ALA A 136 7.39 -1.27 14.72
N GLU A 137 6.29 -0.89 14.08
CA GLU A 137 5.47 -1.81 13.28
C GLU A 137 6.13 -2.18 11.95
N LEU A 138 6.66 -1.20 11.19
CA LEU A 138 7.28 -1.42 9.89
C LEU A 138 8.47 -2.39 9.95
N THR A 139 9.28 -2.30 11.00
CA THR A 139 10.47 -3.17 11.19
C THR A 139 10.12 -4.62 11.55
N GLN A 140 8.84 -4.93 11.78
CA GLN A 140 8.35 -6.27 12.10
C GLN A 140 7.73 -6.98 10.90
N ILE A 141 7.54 -6.28 9.77
CA ILE A 141 7.00 -6.87 8.55
C ILE A 141 8.05 -7.80 7.94
N GLN A 142 7.70 -9.08 7.83
CA GLN A 142 8.64 -10.11 7.42
C GLN A 142 8.16 -10.87 6.20
N ARG A 143 9.12 -11.20 5.32
CA ARG A 143 8.93 -12.13 4.22
C ARG A 143 8.65 -13.54 4.74
N LYS A 144 7.76 -14.23 4.07
CA LYS A 144 7.49 -15.65 4.23
C LYS A 144 8.01 -16.41 3.01
N PHE A 145 8.57 -17.60 3.24
CA PHE A 145 8.94 -18.50 2.15
C PHE A 145 7.70 -18.98 1.41
N ASN A 146 7.74 -18.89 0.08
CA ASN A 146 6.70 -19.38 -0.81
C ASN A 146 7.29 -20.48 -1.72
N GLY A 147 6.59 -21.61 -1.83
CA GLY A 147 7.03 -22.75 -2.65
C GLY A 147 7.13 -22.45 -4.15
N ASN A 148 6.47 -21.40 -4.62
CA ASN A 148 6.47 -20.96 -6.02
C ASN A 148 7.49 -19.83 -6.29
N GLY A 149 8.38 -19.51 -5.34
CA GLY A 149 9.39 -18.47 -5.50
C GLY A 149 8.88 -17.02 -5.41
N LYS A 150 7.56 -16.80 -5.36
CA LYS A 150 6.96 -15.46 -5.24
C LYS A 150 7.28 -14.77 -3.92
N LEU A 151 7.32 -13.45 -3.94
CA LEU A 151 7.39 -12.61 -2.75
C LEU A 151 6.05 -12.63 -2.02
N GLU A 152 6.09 -13.05 -0.76
CA GLU A 152 4.96 -13.14 0.14
C GLU A 152 5.37 -12.65 1.52
N LEU A 153 4.46 -12.00 2.23
CA LEU A 153 4.67 -11.48 3.57
C LEU A 153 3.86 -12.29 4.58
N MET A 154 4.32 -12.32 5.83
CA MET A 154 3.51 -12.86 6.92
C MET A 154 2.20 -12.08 7.04
N THR A 155 1.12 -12.82 7.25
CA THR A 155 -0.20 -12.24 7.53
C THR A 155 -0.26 -11.68 8.95
N LYS A 156 -1.20 -10.75 9.22
CA LYS A 156 -1.47 -10.25 10.58
C LYS A 156 -1.69 -11.38 11.58
N VAL A 157 -2.42 -12.42 11.16
CA VAL A 157 -2.72 -13.61 11.97
C VAL A 157 -1.46 -14.40 12.28
N GLU A 158 -0.59 -14.63 11.30
CA GLU A 158 0.68 -15.32 11.49
C GLU A 158 1.64 -14.53 12.39
N MET A 159 1.75 -13.21 12.21
CA MET A 159 2.57 -12.35 13.07
C MET A 159 2.13 -12.45 14.53
N LYS A 160 0.81 -12.39 14.78
CA LYS A 160 0.25 -12.54 16.12
C LYS A 160 0.49 -13.93 16.71
N GLN A 161 0.24 -14.99 15.94
CA GLN A 161 0.34 -16.37 16.42
C GLN A 161 1.78 -16.83 16.62
N LYS A 162 2.72 -16.43 15.75
CA LYS A 162 4.11 -16.91 15.77
C LYS A 162 5.05 -16.01 16.56
N LEU A 163 4.84 -14.69 16.51
CA LEU A 163 5.76 -13.72 17.09
C LEU A 163 5.18 -13.02 18.32
N GLY A 164 3.89 -13.21 18.64
CA GLY A 164 3.22 -12.50 19.73
C GLY A 164 3.05 -11.00 19.47
N ILE A 165 3.19 -10.59 18.22
CA ILE A 165 3.20 -9.19 17.80
C ILE A 165 1.74 -8.73 17.52
N PRO A 166 1.32 -7.55 18.01
CA PRO A 166 0.01 -7.00 17.68
C PRO A 166 -0.13 -6.71 16.18
N SER A 167 -1.37 -6.62 15.68
CA SER A 167 -1.60 -6.29 14.27
C SER A 167 -1.00 -4.92 13.92
N PRO A 168 -0.11 -4.85 12.90
CA PRO A 168 0.60 -3.62 12.55
C PRO A 168 -0.27 -2.70 11.69
N ASN A 169 -1.27 -2.08 12.29
CA ASN A 169 -2.32 -1.35 11.57
C ASN A 169 -1.83 0.00 11.02
N LEU A 170 -0.85 0.67 11.65
CA LEU A 170 -0.26 1.91 11.11
C LEU A 170 0.59 1.60 9.89
N ALA A 171 1.42 0.54 9.96
CA ALA A 171 2.21 0.09 8.83
C ALA A 171 1.34 -0.33 7.64
N ASP A 172 0.26 -1.06 7.90
CA ASP A 172 -0.69 -1.47 6.87
C ASP A 172 -1.45 -0.29 6.25
N ALA A 173 -1.83 0.72 7.05
CA ALA A 173 -2.44 1.94 6.54
C ALA A 173 -1.50 2.67 5.57
N LEU A 174 -0.24 2.87 5.97
CA LEU A 174 0.77 3.49 5.10
C LEU A 174 1.00 2.68 3.81
N MET A 175 1.06 1.36 3.92
CA MET A 175 1.22 0.47 2.76
C MET A 175 0.06 0.61 1.78
N MET A 176 -1.19 0.67 2.24
CA MET A 176 -2.34 0.84 1.36
C MET A 176 -2.29 2.18 0.60
N CYS A 177 -1.79 3.25 1.23
CA CYS A 177 -1.60 4.54 0.59
C CYS A 177 -0.54 4.53 -0.53
N MET A 178 0.27 3.46 -0.67
CA MET A 178 1.15 3.30 -1.84
C MET A 178 0.39 2.92 -3.11
N HIS A 179 -0.90 2.57 -3.00
CA HIS A 179 -1.76 2.27 -4.12
C HIS A 179 -2.63 3.46 -4.50
N CYS A 180 -2.46 3.96 -5.73
CA CYS A 180 -3.35 4.96 -6.32
C CYS A 180 -4.01 4.39 -7.60
N PRO A 181 -5.10 3.61 -7.47
CA PRO A 181 -5.74 2.94 -8.61
C PRO A 181 -6.59 3.86 -9.47
N ALA A 182 -7.18 4.89 -8.88
CA ALA A 182 -8.17 5.72 -9.56
C ALA A 182 -7.49 6.93 -10.17
N LEU A 183 -7.69 7.15 -11.46
CA LEU A 183 -7.26 8.39 -12.11
C LEU A 183 -8.38 9.41 -11.95
N VAL A 184 -8.07 10.52 -11.26
CA VAL A 184 -8.93 11.69 -11.21
C VAL A 184 -8.21 12.83 -11.89
N ARG A 185 -8.89 13.52 -12.80
CA ARG A 185 -8.47 14.83 -13.29
C ARG A 185 -9.60 15.81 -12.99
N GLU A 186 -9.28 17.07 -12.72
CA GLU A 186 -10.28 18.09 -12.36
C GLU A 186 -11.45 18.19 -13.36
N GLU A 187 -11.18 17.87 -14.63
CA GLU A 187 -12.10 17.97 -15.76
C GLU A 187 -12.75 16.63 -16.17
N THR A 188 -12.40 15.49 -15.55
CA THR A 188 -12.92 14.17 -15.95
C THR A 188 -13.63 13.45 -14.81
N GLU A 189 -14.61 12.62 -15.15
CA GLU A 189 -15.21 11.69 -14.18
C GLU A 189 -14.16 10.72 -13.60
N ILE A 190 -14.39 10.24 -12.38
CA ILE A 190 -13.51 9.28 -11.70
C ILE A 190 -13.44 7.99 -12.52
N TYR A 191 -12.25 7.62 -13.00
CA TYR A 191 -12.02 6.38 -13.74
C TYR A 191 -11.24 5.38 -12.87
N VAL A 192 -11.83 4.20 -12.65
CA VAL A 192 -11.18 3.08 -11.96
C VAL A 192 -10.87 1.99 -12.99
N PRO A 193 -9.64 1.91 -13.53
CA PRO A 193 -9.24 0.81 -14.38
C PRO A 193 -9.26 -0.50 -13.58
N SER A 194 -9.92 -1.53 -14.12
CA SER A 194 -9.87 -2.90 -13.59
C SER A 194 -9.07 -3.79 -14.53
N SER A 195 -8.12 -4.57 -14.00
CA SER A 195 -7.37 -5.60 -14.75
C SER A 195 -8.22 -6.81 -15.15
N SER A 196 -9.46 -6.91 -14.62
CA SER A 196 -10.42 -7.95 -15.01
C SER A 196 -11.10 -7.58 -16.33
N GLY A 197 -10.42 -7.84 -17.43
CA GLY A 197 -10.96 -7.58 -18.76
C GLY A 197 -10.33 -8.45 -19.83
N TRP A 198 -10.47 -9.78 -19.73
CA TRP A 198 -10.72 -10.74 -20.82
C TRP A 198 -11.36 -12.01 -20.23
#